data_AF-A0A535X561-F1
#
_entry.id   AF-A0A535X561-F1
#
_cell.length_a   1.000
_cell.length_b   1.000
_cell.length_c   1.000
_cell.angle_alpha   90.00
_cell.angle_beta   90.00
_cell.angle_gamma   90.00
#
_symmetry.space_group_name_H-M   'P 1'
#
loop_
_entity.id
_entity.type
_entity.pdbx_description
1 polymer ?
#
loop_
_entity_poly.entity_id
_entity_poly.type
_entity_poly.pdbx_seq_one_letter_code
_entity_poly.pdbx_strand_id
1 'polypeptide(L)'
;MAAPHHEGAWGRPLERVRRRAHDDARSDDLEPLARAHARHRARDAVLDDHRRRRGGSGPAPAEGIRPGSGAVVVDRPDDDHRRVRLPHLPRARHDLRVGALIRTVRRPVLLAVAALALLALPAGLVAADESWVVDRFVADITIHPDASLHIVETIDVDFGSSQRHGIFRDIPVRYHYDDTHVRVYRLTVGSVTDASDRAIPYEVTDQGGYREIKVGDANVLVSGRRSYRISYDVVGAMNAFADRDELFWNVNGGSWPVATTLAMATVHAPVGIDRLACYQGLAGATNTCPTALSASKDSATFGPSHRLASGEQLTLVAGLAKGAIAEPMPILERDTDNALTFIEPQPAYLALAVALLVGALAILFWRWYTAGRDLRDR
;
A
#
# COMPACT_ATOMS: atom_id res chain seq x y z
N MET A 1 10.98 11.94 -68.64
CA MET A 1 11.15 10.48 -68.82
C MET A 1 10.36 9.83 -67.69
N ALA A 2 9.03 9.79 -67.79
CA ALA A 2 8.23 8.73 -68.40
C ALA A 2 8.20 7.43 -67.56
N ALA A 3 7.18 7.30 -66.72
CA ALA A 3 6.54 6.00 -66.45
C ALA A 3 5.68 5.62 -67.67
N PRO A 4 5.27 4.35 -67.89
CA PRO A 4 4.02 3.87 -67.27
C PRO A 4 3.83 2.34 -67.05
N HIS A 5 2.88 2.01 -66.16
CA HIS A 5 1.79 1.00 -66.16
C HIS A 5 1.89 -0.42 -66.77
N HIS A 6 1.38 -1.41 -66.01
CA HIS A 6 0.20 -2.29 -66.28
C HIS A 6 -0.06 -3.15 -65.01
N GLU A 7 -1.19 -3.14 -64.28
CA GLU A 7 -2.63 -3.44 -64.52
C GLU A 7 -3.04 -4.94 -64.57
N GLY A 8 -4.08 -5.28 -63.78
CA GLY A 8 -4.99 -6.44 -63.92
C GLY A 8 -4.80 -7.55 -62.87
N ALA A 9 -5.57 -7.75 -61.79
CA ALA A 9 -7.01 -7.68 -61.45
C ALA A 9 -7.84 -8.97 -61.75
N TRP A 10 -8.70 -9.31 -60.77
CA TRP A 10 -9.85 -10.26 -60.73
C TRP A 10 -9.55 -11.73 -60.41
N GLY A 11 -10.24 -12.47 -59.53
CA GLY A 11 -11.44 -12.21 -58.73
C GLY A 11 -11.79 -13.42 -57.83
N ARG A 12 -12.51 -13.10 -56.73
CA ARG A 12 -13.20 -13.92 -55.69
C ARG A 12 -14.19 -14.98 -56.28
N PRO A 13 -14.81 -15.94 -55.53
CA PRO A 13 -15.43 -15.73 -54.20
C PRO A 13 -15.72 -16.90 -53.21
N LEU A 14 -16.00 -16.46 -51.96
CA LEU A 14 -16.96 -16.97 -50.96
C LEU A 14 -16.80 -18.38 -50.36
N GLU A 15 -16.55 -18.43 -49.05
CA GLU A 15 -17.32 -19.33 -48.18
C GLU A 15 -17.60 -18.71 -46.82
N ARG A 16 -18.87 -18.86 -46.41
CA ARG A 16 -19.53 -18.24 -45.27
C ARG A 16 -19.89 -19.37 -44.34
N VAL A 17 -19.27 -19.48 -43.16
CA VAL A 17 -19.68 -20.44 -42.12
C VAL A 17 -20.05 -19.70 -40.83
N ARG A 18 -21.12 -20.23 -40.23
CA ARG A 18 -22.04 -19.63 -39.28
C ARG A 18 -21.46 -19.42 -37.87
N ARG A 19 -22.03 -18.41 -37.22
CA ARG A 19 -22.12 -18.21 -35.77
C ARG A 19 -22.55 -19.49 -35.04
N ARG A 20 -21.93 -19.75 -33.89
CA ARG A 20 -22.60 -20.29 -32.70
C ARG A 20 -22.17 -19.47 -31.49
N ALA A 21 -23.17 -18.94 -30.79
CA ALA A 21 -23.06 -18.41 -29.45
C ALA A 21 -23.00 -19.58 -28.45
N HIS A 22 -22.20 -19.42 -27.41
CA HIS A 22 -22.54 -19.92 -26.09
C HIS A 22 -21.87 -19.04 -25.04
N ASP A 23 -22.71 -18.46 -24.20
CA ASP A 23 -22.39 -17.90 -22.89
C ASP A 23 -21.71 -18.96 -22.01
N ASP A 24 -20.69 -18.58 -21.24
CA ASP A 24 -20.78 -18.57 -19.79
C ASP A 24 -19.57 -17.90 -19.13
N ALA A 25 -19.87 -17.17 -18.07
CA ALA A 25 -19.05 -16.21 -17.37
C ALA A 25 -18.02 -16.82 -16.41
N ARG A 26 -16.83 -16.23 -16.38
CA ARG A 26 -16.10 -15.89 -15.15
C ARG A 26 -14.97 -14.91 -15.49
N SER A 27 -15.30 -13.63 -15.50
CA SER A 27 -14.32 -12.56 -15.40
C SER A 27 -13.94 -12.43 -13.92
N ASP A 28 -12.83 -13.04 -13.52
CA ASP A 28 -12.19 -12.66 -12.27
C ASP A 28 -11.52 -11.30 -12.52
N ASP A 29 -12.22 -10.25 -12.11
CA ASP A 29 -11.72 -8.88 -12.08
C ASP A 29 -10.52 -8.82 -11.12
N LEU A 30 -9.31 -8.82 -11.68
CA LEU A 30 -8.09 -8.55 -10.91
C LEU A 30 -8.03 -7.05 -10.59
N GLU A 31 -8.57 -6.72 -9.42
CA GLU A 31 -8.49 -5.41 -8.77
C GLU A 31 -7.02 -5.09 -8.41
N PRO A 32 -6.55 -3.83 -8.57
CA PRO A 32 -5.19 -3.46 -8.16
C PRO A 32 -5.05 -3.56 -6.63
N LEU A 33 -4.13 -4.43 -6.18
CA LEU A 33 -3.77 -4.63 -4.77
C LEU A 33 -3.08 -3.38 -4.19
N ALA A 34 -3.90 -2.48 -3.63
CA ALA A 34 -3.53 -1.59 -2.53
C ALA A 34 -4.79 -1.01 -1.86
N ARG A 35 -5.54 -1.85 -1.13
CA ARG A 35 -6.59 -1.39 -0.20
C ARG A 35 -6.41 -2.03 1.16
N ALA A 36 -5.60 -1.39 2.00
CA ALA A 36 -5.69 -1.59 3.45
C ALA A 36 -6.98 -0.95 3.95
N HIS A 37 -7.98 -1.77 4.26
CA HIS A 37 -9.22 -1.35 4.91
C HIS A 37 -8.96 -0.91 6.36
N ALA A 38 -9.20 0.36 6.67
CA ALA A 38 -9.63 0.80 8.01
C ALA A 38 -11.07 1.32 7.90
N ARG A 39 -12.00 0.60 8.52
CA ARG A 39 -13.44 0.88 8.47
C ARG A 39 -13.80 2.17 9.20
N HIS A 40 -14.57 3.01 8.53
CA HIS A 40 -15.36 4.11 9.09
C HIS A 40 -16.35 3.63 10.17
N ARG A 41 -16.51 4.44 11.23
CA ARG A 41 -17.83 4.72 11.81
C ARG A 41 -18.14 6.19 11.55
N ALA A 42 -19.05 6.44 10.61
CA ALA A 42 -19.74 7.72 10.48
C ALA A 42 -21.00 7.70 11.35
N ARG A 43 -21.29 8.82 12.01
CA ARG A 43 -22.63 9.16 12.49
C ARG A 43 -22.98 10.51 11.88
N ASP A 44 -24.07 10.50 11.12
CA ASP A 44 -24.69 11.64 10.46
C ASP A 44 -25.21 12.67 11.46
N ALA A 45 -25.10 13.95 11.10
CA ALA A 45 -26.03 15.00 11.50
C ALA A 45 -26.11 16.03 10.37
N VAL A 46 -27.31 16.16 9.82
CA VAL A 46 -27.70 16.99 8.69
C VAL A 46 -28.72 18.01 9.19
N LEU A 47 -28.46 19.30 8.89
CA LEU A 47 -29.38 20.46 8.68
C LEU A 47 -30.34 20.84 9.84
N ASP A 48 -30.79 22.07 10.07
CA ASP A 48 -30.93 23.32 9.29
C ASP A 48 -30.98 24.53 10.26
N ASP A 49 -30.39 25.68 9.91
CA ASP A 49 -31.01 26.97 9.54
C ASP A 49 -32.13 27.52 10.45
N HIS A 50 -31.88 28.64 11.17
CA HIS A 50 -32.53 29.95 10.93
C HIS A 50 -32.30 31.00 12.04
N ARG A 51 -31.85 32.17 11.58
CA ARG A 51 -32.28 33.55 11.91
C ARG A 51 -32.39 34.05 13.38
N ARG A 52 -31.54 35.07 13.60
CA ARG A 52 -31.84 36.48 14.00
C ARG A 52 -32.35 36.82 15.42
N ARG A 53 -31.51 37.68 16.04
CA ARG A 53 -31.76 39.02 16.63
C ARG A 53 -32.21 39.14 18.10
N ARG A 54 -31.42 39.98 18.80
CA ARG A 54 -31.74 41.01 19.83
C ARG A 54 -32.47 40.48 21.08
N GLY A 55 -31.93 40.58 22.29
CA GLY A 55 -31.43 41.78 22.95
C GLY A 55 -32.53 42.29 23.91
N GLY A 56 -32.25 42.37 25.22
CA GLY A 56 -33.18 42.98 26.18
C GLY A 56 -33.08 42.46 27.61
N SER A 57 -32.53 43.31 28.47
CA SER A 57 -32.48 43.29 29.93
C SER A 57 -33.84 43.42 30.62
N GLY A 58 -33.94 42.95 31.87
CA GLY A 58 -34.78 43.59 32.91
C GLY A 58 -35.79 42.68 33.63
N PRO A 59 -36.17 43.00 34.89
CA PRO A 59 -36.41 42.03 35.95
C PRO A 59 -37.88 41.85 36.39
N ALA A 60 -38.08 40.91 37.33
CA ALA A 60 -39.15 40.59 38.30
C ALA A 60 -40.32 41.60 38.52
N PRO A 61 -41.45 41.29 39.22
CA PRO A 61 -41.67 40.23 40.23
C PRO A 61 -43.10 39.63 40.35
N ALA A 62 -43.27 38.84 41.41
CA ALA A 62 -44.41 38.83 42.35
C ALA A 62 -45.55 37.78 42.20
N GLU A 63 -45.66 37.04 43.32
CA GLU A 63 -46.87 36.63 44.05
C GLU A 63 -47.98 35.80 43.38
N GLY A 64 -48.21 34.63 44.00
CA GLY A 64 -49.42 34.50 44.79
C GLY A 64 -50.30 33.28 44.53
N ILE A 65 -50.61 32.59 45.64
CA ILE A 65 -51.92 31.96 45.94
C ILE A 65 -52.13 30.50 45.48
N ARG A 66 -52.00 29.58 46.47
CA ARG A 66 -52.81 28.35 46.66
C ARG A 66 -54.22 28.76 47.14
N PRO A 67 -55.33 28.00 47.00
CA PRO A 67 -55.50 26.55 47.27
C PRO A 67 -56.43 25.84 46.23
N GLY A 68 -56.61 24.52 46.14
CA GLY A 68 -57.19 23.61 47.12
C GLY A 68 -58.28 22.75 46.43
N SER A 69 -58.27 21.45 46.73
CA SER A 69 -59.42 20.50 46.76
C SER A 69 -60.31 20.29 45.52
N GLY A 70 -60.44 19.03 45.12
CA GLY A 70 -61.55 18.56 44.27
C GLY A 70 -61.32 17.15 43.73
N ALA A 71 -61.70 16.14 44.50
CA ALA A 71 -61.73 14.75 44.07
C ALA A 71 -62.87 14.51 43.07
N VAL A 72 -62.62 13.74 42.00
CA VAL A 72 -63.66 12.98 41.30
C VAL A 72 -63.12 11.59 40.99
N VAL A 73 -63.87 10.61 41.50
CA VAL A 73 -63.76 9.17 41.30
C VAL A 73 -64.49 8.82 40.00
N VAL A 74 -63.90 7.96 39.16
CA VAL A 74 -64.64 7.09 38.23
C VAL A 74 -64.04 5.69 38.33
N ASP A 75 -64.94 4.72 38.49
CA ASP A 75 -64.71 3.33 38.87
C ASP A 75 -64.72 2.40 37.64
N ARG A 76 -63.90 1.33 37.74
CA ARG A 76 -63.98 -0.03 37.14
C ARG A 76 -63.81 -0.30 35.62
N PRO A 77 -63.55 -1.58 35.20
CA PRO A 77 -63.09 -2.77 35.94
C PRO A 77 -61.97 -3.62 35.27
N ASP A 78 -61.49 -4.58 36.08
CA ASP A 78 -60.90 -5.91 35.78
C ASP A 78 -59.70 -6.07 34.83
N ASP A 79 -58.58 -6.55 35.37
CA ASP A 79 -58.18 -7.93 35.09
C ASP A 79 -57.23 -8.51 36.16
N ASP A 80 -57.45 -9.78 36.44
CA ASP A 80 -56.85 -10.60 37.49
C ASP A 80 -55.46 -11.10 37.08
N HIS A 81 -54.57 -11.32 38.06
CA HIS A 81 -53.72 -12.52 38.21
C HIS A 81 -52.53 -12.33 39.17
N ARG A 82 -52.68 -13.01 40.32
CA ARG A 82 -51.68 -13.77 41.08
C ARG A 82 -50.32 -13.13 41.38
N ARG A 83 -50.18 -12.60 42.59
CA ARG A 83 -48.89 -12.42 43.28
C ARG A 83 -48.63 -13.59 44.23
N VAL A 84 -47.54 -14.32 44.00
CA VAL A 84 -46.99 -15.33 44.93
C VAL A 84 -46.16 -14.61 46.00
N ARG A 85 -46.54 -14.78 47.27
CA ARG A 85 -45.75 -14.36 48.44
C ARG A 85 -44.63 -15.35 48.68
N LEU A 86 -43.38 -14.89 48.70
CA LEU A 86 -42.25 -15.61 49.28
C LEU A 86 -42.07 -15.20 50.76
N PRO A 87 -41.77 -16.15 51.68
CA PRO A 87 -41.67 -15.87 53.10
C PRO A 87 -40.37 -15.15 53.49
N HIS A 88 -40.49 -14.27 54.48
CA HIS A 88 -39.38 -13.57 55.14
C HIS A 88 -38.51 -14.54 55.94
N LEU A 89 -37.20 -14.56 55.65
CA LEU A 89 -36.18 -15.15 56.52
C LEU A 89 -35.37 -14.05 57.23
N PRO A 90 -35.06 -14.21 58.52
CA PRO A 90 -34.48 -13.16 59.36
C PRO A 90 -32.98 -12.96 59.14
N ARG A 91 -32.55 -11.71 59.34
CA ARG A 91 -31.15 -11.24 59.28
C ARG A 91 -30.29 -11.90 60.36
N ALA A 92 -29.15 -12.47 59.93
CA ALA A 92 -28.01 -12.70 60.81
C ALA A 92 -27.01 -11.55 60.65
N ARG A 93 -26.66 -10.92 61.78
CA ARG A 93 -25.63 -9.88 61.89
C ARG A 93 -24.25 -10.54 61.91
N HIS A 94 -23.35 -10.10 61.05
CA HIS A 94 -21.92 -10.12 61.34
C HIS A 94 -21.31 -8.81 60.87
N ASP A 95 -20.99 -7.97 61.85
CA ASP A 95 -20.15 -6.81 61.71
C ASP A 95 -18.74 -7.26 61.34
N LEU A 96 -18.25 -6.84 60.18
CA LEU A 96 -16.82 -6.74 59.91
C LEU A 96 -16.52 -5.31 59.45
N ARG A 97 -15.99 -4.55 60.41
CA ARG A 97 -15.37 -3.25 60.21
C ARG A 97 -14.18 -3.39 59.26
N VAL A 98 -14.34 -3.01 58.00
CA VAL A 98 -13.19 -2.71 57.12
C VAL A 98 -12.98 -1.20 57.16
N GLY A 99 -12.39 -0.75 58.26
CA GLY A 99 -11.87 0.60 58.39
C GLY A 99 -10.52 0.73 57.70
N ALA A 100 -10.45 1.70 56.79
CA ALA A 100 -9.26 2.53 56.55
C ALA A 100 -7.95 1.83 56.16
N LEU A 101 -7.80 1.46 54.88
CA LEU A 101 -6.46 1.37 54.28
C LEU A 101 -6.45 1.56 52.74
N ILE A 102 -7.07 2.62 52.22
CA ILE A 102 -7.04 2.92 50.75
C ILE A 102 -6.61 4.37 50.46
N ARG A 103 -5.86 5.02 51.35
CA ARG A 103 -5.45 6.44 51.13
C ARG A 103 -3.97 6.71 50.94
N THR A 104 -3.08 5.72 51.05
CA THR A 104 -1.62 5.97 50.99
C THR A 104 -0.88 5.32 49.83
N VAL A 105 -1.49 4.44 49.03
CA VAL A 105 -0.80 3.77 47.89
C VAL A 105 -1.10 4.44 46.53
N ARG A 106 -2.07 5.37 46.45
CA ARG A 106 -2.45 6.00 45.17
C ARG A 106 -1.39 6.97 44.61
N ARG A 107 -0.61 7.64 45.46
CA ARG A 107 0.37 8.67 45.03
C ARG A 107 1.64 8.13 44.36
N PRO A 108 2.34 7.09 44.86
CA PRO A 108 3.54 6.59 44.19
C PRO A 108 3.22 5.83 42.88
N VAL A 109 2.07 5.18 42.79
CA VAL A 109 1.64 4.47 41.57
C VAL A 109 1.23 5.45 40.47
N LEU A 110 0.55 6.55 40.79
CA LEU A 110 0.24 7.61 39.82
C LEU A 110 1.49 8.32 39.30
N LEU A 111 2.51 8.51 40.15
CA LEU A 111 3.80 9.08 39.74
C LEU A 111 4.62 8.11 38.87
N ALA A 112 4.60 6.80 39.17
CA ALA A 112 5.26 5.79 38.36
C ALA A 112 4.60 5.60 36.99
N VAL A 113 3.26 5.64 36.92
CA VAL A 113 2.51 5.60 35.65
C VAL A 113 2.71 6.88 34.84
N ALA A 114 2.78 8.05 35.48
CA ALA A 114 3.11 9.30 34.81
C ALA A 114 4.56 9.34 34.30
N ALA A 115 5.52 8.78 35.05
CA ALA A 115 6.91 8.64 34.61
C ALA A 115 7.06 7.65 33.44
N LEU A 116 6.31 6.54 33.46
CA LEU A 116 6.27 5.58 32.35
C LEU A 116 5.54 6.15 31.10
N ALA A 117 4.54 7.00 31.30
CA ALA A 117 3.87 7.73 30.23
C ALA A 117 4.76 8.85 29.63
N LEU A 118 5.64 9.46 30.42
CA LEU A 118 6.67 10.39 29.92
C LEU A 118 7.80 9.66 29.15
N LEU A 119 8.10 8.41 29.50
CA LEU A 119 9.03 7.56 28.72
C LEU A 119 8.41 7.01 27.43
N ALA A 120 7.09 7.10 27.28
CA ALA A 120 6.34 6.72 26.08
C ALA A 120 5.96 7.93 25.21
N LEU A 121 6.56 9.11 25.44
CA LEU A 121 6.57 10.16 24.43
C LEU A 121 7.23 9.56 23.18
N PRO A 122 6.54 9.46 22.04
CA PRO A 122 7.21 9.10 20.80
C PRO A 122 8.29 10.16 20.63
N ALA A 123 9.56 9.74 20.69
CA ALA A 123 10.61 10.52 20.08
C ALA A 123 10.14 10.68 18.64
N GLY A 124 9.57 11.85 18.32
CA GLY A 124 9.31 12.20 16.94
C GLY A 124 10.63 11.96 16.25
N LEU A 125 10.62 11.09 15.25
CA LEU A 125 11.71 11.01 14.29
C LEU A 125 11.79 12.41 13.70
N VAL A 126 12.60 13.26 14.32
CA VAL A 126 13.06 14.48 13.70
C VAL A 126 13.89 13.93 12.57
N ALA A 127 13.31 13.87 11.37
CA ALA A 127 14.10 13.65 10.17
C ALA A 127 15.20 14.70 10.24
N ALA A 128 16.44 14.24 10.42
CA ALA A 128 17.58 15.13 10.40
C ALA A 128 17.50 15.81 9.05
N ASP A 129 17.25 17.11 9.04
CA ASP A 129 17.11 17.89 7.82
C ASP A 129 18.47 17.82 7.12
N GLU A 130 18.59 16.91 6.17
CA GLU A 130 19.82 16.68 5.47
C GLU A 130 20.12 17.95 4.69
N SER A 131 21.30 18.54 4.93
CA SER A 131 21.65 19.88 4.44
C SER A 131 21.87 19.98 2.92
N TRP A 132 21.54 18.93 2.17
CA TRP A 132 21.71 18.85 0.73
C TRP A 132 20.39 18.64 0.02
N VAL A 133 20.37 18.89 -1.28
CA VAL A 133 19.15 18.81 -2.09
C VAL A 133 19.43 18.10 -3.41
N VAL A 134 18.39 17.46 -3.96
CA VAL A 134 18.40 17.07 -5.37
C VAL A 134 17.86 18.27 -6.16
N ASP A 135 18.74 18.97 -6.86
CA ASP A 135 18.36 20.11 -7.70
C ASP A 135 17.54 19.63 -8.90
N ARG A 136 17.95 18.52 -9.52
CA ARG A 136 17.30 17.99 -10.71
C ARG A 136 17.44 16.47 -10.78
N PHE A 137 16.34 15.79 -11.02
CA PHE A 137 16.27 14.38 -11.34
C PHE A 137 15.61 14.22 -12.71
N VAL A 138 16.31 13.69 -13.71
CA VAL A 138 15.73 13.42 -15.04
C VAL A 138 15.91 11.96 -15.38
N ALA A 139 14.81 11.24 -15.60
CA ALA A 139 14.82 9.90 -16.16
C ALA A 139 14.50 9.94 -17.65
N ASP A 140 15.38 9.39 -18.47
CA ASP A 140 15.09 9.06 -19.87
C ASP A 140 14.86 7.56 -19.97
N ILE A 141 13.66 7.15 -20.37
CA ILE A 141 13.19 5.77 -20.33
C ILE A 141 12.86 5.36 -21.76
N THR A 142 13.56 4.38 -22.30
CA THR A 142 13.24 3.77 -23.59
C THR A 142 12.60 2.41 -23.36
N ILE A 143 11.38 2.23 -23.88
CA ILE A 143 10.71 0.94 -23.94
C ILE A 143 11.18 0.23 -25.22
N HIS A 144 11.71 -0.99 -25.08
CA HIS A 144 12.11 -1.79 -26.22
C HIS A 144 10.97 -2.71 -26.71
N PRO A 145 11.02 -3.16 -27.99
CA PRO A 145 10.04 -4.08 -28.54
C PRO A 145 9.91 -5.42 -27.78
N ASP A 146 10.92 -5.83 -27.02
CA ASP A 146 10.91 -7.05 -26.19
C ASP A 146 10.40 -6.81 -24.75
N ALA A 147 9.80 -5.65 -24.49
CA ALA A 147 9.32 -5.19 -23.20
C ALA A 147 10.41 -4.95 -22.13
N SER A 148 11.69 -4.97 -22.50
CA SER A 148 12.75 -4.44 -21.65
C SER A 148 12.75 -2.92 -21.66
N LEU A 149 13.29 -2.32 -20.59
CA LEU A 149 13.48 -0.89 -20.47
C LEU A 149 14.96 -0.58 -20.44
N HIS A 150 15.39 0.42 -21.20
CA HIS A 150 16.67 1.09 -20.99
C HIS A 150 16.42 2.43 -20.31
N ILE A 151 17.05 2.65 -19.15
CA ILE A 151 16.82 3.85 -18.33
C ILE A 151 18.13 4.57 -18.08
N VAL A 152 18.14 5.88 -18.34
CA VAL A 152 19.22 6.78 -18.00
C VAL A 152 18.71 7.84 -17.02
N GLU A 153 19.14 7.76 -15.77
CA GLU A 153 18.85 8.77 -14.76
C GLU A 153 19.99 9.76 -14.65
N THR A 154 19.70 11.05 -14.77
CA THR A 154 20.63 12.15 -14.48
C THR A 154 20.20 12.85 -13.20
N ILE A 155 21.02 12.74 -12.16
CA ILE A 155 20.74 13.21 -10.81
C ILE A 155 21.75 14.31 -10.46
N ASP A 156 21.30 15.56 -10.48
CA ASP A 156 22.07 16.70 -10.03
C ASP A 156 21.73 16.99 -8.58
N VAL A 157 22.75 16.97 -7.74
CA VAL A 157 22.66 17.22 -6.30
C VAL A 157 23.51 18.42 -5.93
N ASP A 158 23.12 19.13 -4.88
CA ASP A 158 23.97 20.12 -4.23
C ASP A 158 24.18 19.73 -2.78
N PHE A 159 25.37 19.21 -2.47
CA PHE A 159 25.76 18.86 -1.10
C PHE A 159 26.03 20.07 -0.21
N GLY A 160 26.06 21.29 -0.77
CA GLY A 160 26.45 22.49 -0.05
C GLY A 160 27.84 22.32 0.57
N SER A 161 27.94 22.54 1.88
CA SER A 161 29.17 22.29 2.66
C SER A 161 29.28 20.86 3.19
N SER A 162 28.25 20.02 3.04
CA SER A 162 28.26 18.62 3.49
C SER A 162 29.30 17.83 2.70
N GLN A 163 30.19 17.15 3.43
CA GLN A 163 31.15 16.23 2.84
C GLN A 163 30.52 14.83 2.74
N ARG A 164 30.41 14.31 1.52
CA ARG A 164 29.76 13.03 1.21
C ARG A 164 30.67 12.18 0.34
N HIS A 165 30.53 10.86 0.40
CA HIS A 165 31.23 9.96 -0.55
C HIS A 165 30.55 9.90 -1.91
N GLY A 166 29.26 10.25 -1.97
CA GLY A 166 28.43 10.26 -3.16
C GLY A 166 26.96 10.10 -2.78
N ILE A 167 26.21 9.30 -3.54
CA ILE A 167 24.76 9.06 -3.32
C ILE A 167 24.43 7.57 -3.24
N PHE A 168 23.30 7.27 -2.63
CA PHE A 168 22.63 5.97 -2.73
C PHE A 168 21.41 6.12 -3.63
N ARG A 169 21.22 5.18 -4.56
CA ARG A 169 20.04 5.10 -5.41
C ARG A 169 19.38 3.74 -5.22
N ASP A 170 18.26 3.75 -4.51
CA ASP A 170 17.50 2.53 -4.19
C ASP A 170 16.34 2.36 -5.17
N ILE A 171 16.37 1.28 -5.95
CA ILE A 171 15.33 0.98 -6.92
C ILE A 171 14.56 -0.25 -6.43
N PRO A 172 13.27 -0.14 -6.11
CA PRO A 172 12.47 -1.30 -5.73
C PRO A 172 12.36 -2.27 -6.91
N VAL A 173 12.72 -3.53 -6.66
CA VAL A 173 12.76 -4.60 -7.66
C VAL A 173 11.96 -5.81 -7.26
N ARG A 174 11.38 -5.85 -6.04
CA ARG A 174 10.48 -6.91 -5.59
C ARG A 174 9.18 -6.30 -5.09
N TYR A 175 8.06 -6.82 -5.57
CA TYR A 175 6.72 -6.38 -5.22
C TYR A 175 5.85 -7.57 -4.87
N HIS A 176 5.01 -7.45 -3.85
CA HIS A 176 4.02 -8.46 -3.55
C HIS A 176 3.10 -8.69 -4.77
N TYR A 177 2.82 -9.95 -5.10
CA TYR A 177 1.94 -10.32 -6.20
C TYR A 177 0.72 -11.10 -5.69
N ASP A 178 0.97 -12.19 -4.96
CA ASP A 178 -0.04 -12.97 -4.26
C ASP A 178 0.54 -13.56 -2.95
N ASP A 179 -0.25 -14.37 -2.23
CA ASP A 179 0.14 -14.97 -0.95
C ASP A 179 1.45 -15.79 -0.99
N THR A 180 1.84 -16.26 -2.18
CA THR A 180 2.96 -17.19 -2.40
C THR A 180 4.05 -16.65 -3.33
N HIS A 181 3.75 -15.61 -4.13
CA HIS A 181 4.66 -15.05 -5.11
C HIS A 181 4.91 -13.56 -4.92
N VAL A 182 6.13 -13.17 -5.28
CA VAL A 182 6.50 -11.79 -5.54
C VAL A 182 6.79 -11.61 -7.03
N ARG A 183 6.48 -10.43 -7.53
CA ARG A 183 6.95 -9.97 -8.83
C ARG A 183 8.35 -9.38 -8.70
N VAL A 184 9.21 -9.74 -9.63
CA VAL A 184 10.62 -9.35 -9.63
C VAL A 184 10.99 -8.59 -10.89
N TYR A 185 11.73 -7.50 -10.73
CA TYR A 185 12.35 -6.75 -11.81
C TYR A 185 13.83 -7.15 -11.86
N ARG A 186 14.29 -7.64 -13.02
CA ARG A 186 15.72 -7.88 -13.22
C ARG A 186 16.36 -6.60 -13.67
N LEU A 187 17.12 -5.97 -12.77
CA LEU A 187 17.82 -4.72 -13.02
C LEU A 187 19.33 -4.95 -13.18
N THR A 188 19.89 -4.49 -14.29
CA THR A 188 21.34 -4.56 -14.57
C THR A 188 21.89 -3.16 -14.79
N VAL A 189 22.83 -2.73 -13.95
CA VAL A 189 23.49 -1.42 -14.09
C VAL A 189 24.61 -1.52 -15.12
N GLY A 190 24.51 -0.74 -16.19
CA GLY A 190 25.50 -0.70 -17.27
C GLY A 190 26.64 0.28 -17.00
N SER A 191 26.34 1.47 -16.49
CA SER A 191 27.38 2.47 -16.19
C SER A 191 26.93 3.54 -15.20
N VAL A 192 27.91 4.17 -14.54
CA VAL A 192 27.73 5.40 -13.76
C VAL A 192 28.81 6.41 -14.15
N THR A 193 28.41 7.61 -14.54
CA THR A 193 29.30 8.66 -15.03
C THR A 193 28.96 10.03 -14.45
N ASP A 194 29.90 10.98 -14.52
CA ASP A 194 29.64 12.39 -14.23
C ASP A 194 29.11 13.16 -15.46
N ALA A 195 28.88 14.47 -15.30
CA ALA A 195 28.43 15.33 -16.40
C ALA A 195 29.44 15.49 -17.56
N SER A 196 30.68 15.04 -17.40
CA SER A 196 31.74 15.03 -18.42
C SER A 196 32.02 13.62 -18.95
N ASP A 197 31.09 12.69 -18.74
CA ASP A 197 31.14 11.28 -19.13
C ASP A 197 32.33 10.51 -18.53
N ARG A 198 32.89 10.98 -17.41
CA ARG A 198 33.93 10.26 -16.68
C ARG A 198 33.29 9.23 -15.77
N ALA A 199 33.79 8.00 -15.81
CA ALA A 199 33.31 6.92 -14.96
C ALA A 199 33.46 7.28 -13.47
N ILE A 200 32.40 7.01 -12.70
CA ILE A 200 32.39 7.12 -11.24
C ILE A 200 32.33 5.69 -10.68
N PRO A 201 33.15 5.34 -9.67
CA PRO A 201 33.03 4.04 -9.02
C PRO A 201 31.66 3.86 -8.39
N TYR A 202 31.12 2.65 -8.49
CA TYR A 202 29.85 2.29 -7.86
C TYR A 202 29.85 0.83 -7.44
N GLU A 203 28.99 0.52 -6.47
CA GLU A 203 28.71 -0.83 -5.99
C GLU A 203 27.21 -1.08 -6.10
N VAL A 204 26.81 -2.30 -6.45
CA VAL A 204 25.40 -2.68 -6.57
C VAL A 204 25.12 -3.87 -5.67
N THR A 205 24.15 -3.72 -4.77
CA THR A 205 23.79 -4.72 -3.77
C THR A 205 22.28 -4.92 -3.72
N ASP A 206 21.87 -6.13 -3.37
CA ASP A 206 20.46 -6.42 -3.06
C ASP A 206 20.21 -6.12 -1.57
N GLN A 207 19.27 -5.21 -1.28
CA GLN A 207 18.82 -4.87 0.07
C GLN A 207 17.31 -5.12 0.19
N GLY A 208 16.95 -6.31 0.68
CA GLY A 208 15.54 -6.71 0.79
C GLY A 208 14.82 -6.65 -0.56
N GLY A 209 13.82 -5.79 -0.68
CA GLY A 209 13.08 -5.58 -1.93
C GLY A 209 13.72 -4.62 -2.94
N TYR A 210 14.91 -4.09 -2.63
CA TYR A 210 15.57 -3.03 -3.40
C TYR A 210 16.89 -3.49 -4.02
N ARG A 211 17.19 -2.93 -5.19
CA ARG A 211 18.52 -2.90 -5.78
C ARG A 211 19.15 -1.55 -5.43
N GLU A 212 20.11 -1.56 -4.51
CA GLU A 212 20.82 -0.37 -4.06
C GLU A 212 22.04 -0.15 -4.96
N ILE A 213 22.16 1.06 -5.52
CA ILE A 213 23.32 1.52 -6.27
C ILE A 213 24.04 2.56 -5.42
N LYS A 214 25.14 2.16 -4.81
CA LYS A 214 26.01 3.06 -4.04
C LYS A 214 27.02 3.69 -4.98
N VAL A 215 26.86 4.99 -5.25
CA VAL A 215 27.68 5.73 -6.21
C VAL A 215 28.68 6.60 -5.46
N GLY A 216 29.95 6.54 -5.86
CA GLY A 216 31.03 7.34 -5.30
C GLY A 216 32.20 6.52 -4.74
N ASP A 217 33.28 7.20 -4.40
CA ASP A 217 34.48 6.57 -3.84
C ASP A 217 34.45 6.65 -2.31
N ALA A 218 34.58 5.50 -1.65
CA ALA A 218 34.58 5.40 -0.19
C ALA A 218 35.76 6.13 0.48
N ASN A 219 36.80 6.49 -0.26
CA ASN A 219 37.99 7.18 0.25
C ASN A 219 38.03 8.67 -0.12
N VAL A 220 37.09 9.15 -0.96
CA VAL A 220 37.05 10.54 -1.40
C VAL A 220 35.78 11.20 -0.89
N LEU A 221 35.94 12.40 -0.32
CA LEU A 221 34.82 13.24 0.04
C LEU A 221 34.60 14.30 -1.04
N VAL A 222 33.33 14.50 -1.37
CA VAL A 222 32.84 15.52 -2.29
C VAL A 222 31.80 16.39 -1.61
N SER A 223 31.80 17.67 -1.95
CA SER A 223 30.77 18.64 -1.55
C SER A 223 30.37 19.52 -2.73
N GLY A 224 29.41 20.42 -2.50
CA GLY A 224 28.82 21.28 -3.52
C GLY A 224 28.07 20.50 -4.59
N ARG A 225 27.97 21.09 -5.79
CA ARG A 225 27.23 20.51 -6.91
C ARG A 225 27.93 19.28 -7.48
N ARG A 226 27.17 18.20 -7.64
CA ARG A 226 27.59 16.96 -8.31
C ARG A 226 26.48 16.47 -9.23
N SER A 227 26.87 15.77 -10.29
CA SER A 227 25.96 15.19 -11.25
C SER A 227 26.33 13.72 -11.43
N TYR A 228 25.34 12.85 -11.33
CA TYR A 228 25.47 11.41 -11.49
C TYR A 228 24.54 10.96 -12.61
N ARG A 229 25.10 10.36 -13.65
CA ARG A 229 24.36 9.71 -14.73
C ARG A 229 24.45 8.20 -14.56
N ILE A 230 23.33 7.57 -14.24
CA ILE A 230 23.22 6.12 -14.02
C ILE A 230 22.46 5.54 -15.20
N SER A 231 23.06 4.59 -15.91
CA SER A 231 22.44 3.85 -17.02
C SER A 231 22.23 2.40 -16.61
N TYR A 232 21.01 1.91 -16.76
CA TYR A 232 20.64 0.55 -16.39
C TYR A 232 19.48 0.01 -17.23
N ASP A 233 19.42 -1.31 -17.34
CA ASP A 233 18.36 -2.03 -18.03
C ASP A 233 17.44 -2.73 -17.04
N VAL A 234 16.15 -2.78 -17.33
CA VAL A 234 15.13 -3.43 -16.49
C VAL A 234 14.27 -4.37 -17.32
N VAL A 235 14.10 -5.60 -16.85
CA VAL A 235 13.18 -6.59 -17.44
C VAL A 235 12.11 -6.98 -16.41
N GLY A 236 10.86 -7.13 -16.86
CA GLY A 236 9.72 -7.53 -16.04
C GLY A 236 8.89 -6.37 -15.46
N ALA A 237 9.22 -5.12 -15.81
CA ALA A 237 8.55 -3.91 -15.31
C ALA A 237 7.25 -3.54 -16.06
N MET A 238 7.14 -3.93 -17.33
CA MET A 238 5.92 -3.71 -18.12
C MET A 238 4.75 -4.57 -17.62
N ASN A 239 3.54 -4.00 -17.63
CA ASN A 239 2.30 -4.68 -17.25
C ASN A 239 1.54 -5.09 -18.52
N ALA A 240 1.04 -6.32 -18.54
CA ALA A 240 0.09 -6.79 -19.55
C ALA A 240 -1.34 -6.63 -19.05
N PHE A 241 -2.19 -5.94 -19.80
CA PHE A 241 -3.64 -5.95 -19.64
C PHE A 241 -4.31 -6.57 -20.88
N ALA A 242 -5.61 -6.82 -20.80
CA ALA A 242 -6.38 -7.39 -21.92
C ALA A 242 -6.44 -6.45 -23.13
N ASP A 243 -6.47 -5.13 -22.90
CA ASP A 243 -6.65 -4.11 -23.94
C ASP A 243 -5.38 -3.30 -24.25
N ARG A 244 -4.34 -3.41 -23.43
CA ARG A 244 -3.11 -2.60 -23.53
C ARG A 244 -1.93 -3.25 -22.83
N ASP A 245 -0.74 -2.73 -23.11
CA ASP A 245 0.43 -2.93 -22.28
C ASP A 245 0.79 -1.58 -21.62
N GLU A 246 1.35 -1.59 -20.42
CA GLU A 246 1.49 -0.38 -19.60
C GLU A 246 2.79 -0.35 -18.82
N LEU A 247 3.50 0.77 -18.88
CA LEU A 247 4.57 1.10 -17.95
C LEU A 247 3.99 1.91 -16.80
N PHE A 248 4.05 1.38 -15.59
CA PHE A 248 3.84 2.13 -14.35
C PHE A 248 5.19 2.27 -13.63
N TRP A 249 5.71 3.49 -13.49
CA TRP A 249 7.08 3.69 -13.00
C TRP A 249 7.19 4.85 -12.01
N ASN A 250 7.89 4.61 -10.90
CA ASN A 250 8.28 5.66 -9.95
C ASN A 250 9.59 6.28 -10.41
N VAL A 251 9.55 7.54 -10.83
CA VAL A 251 10.67 8.23 -11.49
C VAL A 251 11.85 8.43 -10.53
N ASN A 252 11.70 9.29 -9.52
CA ASN A 252 12.73 9.50 -8.50
C ASN A 252 12.61 8.51 -7.33
N GLY A 253 11.40 8.04 -7.04
CA GLY A 253 11.09 7.19 -5.89
C GLY A 253 11.05 7.96 -4.56
N GLY A 254 10.37 7.39 -3.56
CA GLY A 254 10.17 8.00 -2.24
C GLY A 254 11.28 7.72 -1.21
N SER A 255 12.39 7.08 -1.60
CA SER A 255 13.47 6.72 -0.67
C SER A 255 14.44 7.87 -0.37
N TRP A 256 14.33 9.00 -1.08
CA TRP A 256 15.22 10.14 -0.87
C TRP A 256 14.91 10.83 0.46
N PRO A 257 15.91 11.01 1.35
CA PRO A 257 15.72 11.71 2.63
C PRO A 257 15.69 13.23 2.46
N VAL A 258 15.92 13.74 1.24
CA VAL A 258 15.97 15.15 0.90
C VAL A 258 14.89 15.51 -0.11
N ALA A 259 14.55 16.79 -0.16
CA ALA A 259 13.62 17.31 -1.16
C ALA A 259 14.26 17.40 -2.55
N THR A 260 13.43 17.19 -3.58
CA THR A 260 13.80 17.26 -4.99
C THR A 260 13.14 18.46 -5.65
N THR A 261 13.96 19.42 -6.10
CA THR A 261 13.46 20.68 -6.69
C THR A 261 12.72 20.45 -8.00
N LEU A 262 13.26 19.59 -8.87
CA LEU A 262 12.63 19.21 -10.14
C LEU A 262 12.87 17.73 -10.43
N ALA A 263 11.80 16.95 -10.59
CA ALA A 263 11.86 15.56 -11.05
C ALA A 263 11.10 15.42 -12.37
N MET A 264 11.76 15.05 -13.45
CA MET A 264 11.15 14.89 -14.77
C MET A 264 11.43 13.50 -15.33
N ALA A 265 10.53 13.03 -16.20
CA ALA A 265 10.76 11.84 -16.99
C ALA A 265 10.39 12.07 -18.46
N THR A 266 11.13 11.42 -19.35
CA THR A 266 10.76 11.27 -20.76
C THR A 266 10.68 9.78 -21.04
N VAL A 267 9.56 9.33 -21.61
CA VAL A 267 9.36 7.95 -22.04
C VAL A 267 9.36 7.93 -23.56
N HIS A 268 10.17 7.06 -24.15
CA HIS A 268 10.21 6.76 -25.56
C HIS A 268 9.69 5.35 -25.79
N ALA A 269 8.85 5.17 -26.80
CA ALA A 269 8.22 3.90 -27.14
C ALA A 269 8.42 3.59 -28.62
N PRO A 270 8.46 2.29 -29.01
CA PRO A 270 8.66 1.89 -30.39
C PRO A 270 7.42 2.16 -31.27
N VAL A 271 6.29 2.47 -30.62
CA VAL A 271 5.02 2.84 -31.25
C VAL A 271 4.38 4.00 -30.49
N GLY A 272 3.26 4.50 -31.00
CA GLY A 272 2.51 5.56 -30.34
C GLY A 272 2.00 5.18 -28.95
N ILE A 273 2.27 6.03 -27.97
CA ILE A 273 1.70 6.04 -26.63
C ILE A 273 0.27 6.58 -26.73
N ASP A 274 -0.71 5.84 -26.19
CA ASP A 274 -2.13 6.17 -26.30
C ASP A 274 -2.77 6.57 -24.96
N ARG A 275 -2.13 6.23 -23.84
CA ARG A 275 -2.57 6.60 -22.48
C ARG A 275 -1.43 7.18 -21.68
N LEU A 276 -1.73 8.27 -20.97
CA LEU A 276 -0.80 8.95 -20.07
C LEU A 276 -1.50 9.19 -18.73
N ALA A 277 -0.81 8.90 -17.64
CA ALA A 277 -1.15 9.43 -16.33
C ALA A 277 0.12 9.81 -15.58
N CYS A 278 -0.04 10.73 -14.63
CA CYS A 278 1.07 11.26 -13.85
C CYS A 278 0.53 11.56 -12.46
N TYR A 279 1.24 11.07 -11.45
CA TYR A 279 0.95 11.32 -10.04
C TYR A 279 2.18 11.88 -9.32
N GLN A 280 1.95 12.72 -8.31
CA GLN A 280 3.01 13.31 -7.50
C GLN A 280 2.63 13.35 -6.01
N GLY A 281 3.62 13.20 -5.14
CA GLY A 281 3.46 13.28 -3.67
C GLY A 281 4.02 12.05 -2.96
N LEU A 282 3.64 11.84 -1.69
CA LEU A 282 4.00 10.65 -0.92
C LEU A 282 3.41 9.37 -1.53
N ALA A 283 3.92 8.21 -1.10
CA ALA A 283 3.37 6.92 -1.49
C ALA A 283 1.84 6.85 -1.28
N GLY A 284 1.11 6.47 -2.33
CA GLY A 284 -0.36 6.43 -2.34
C GLY A 284 -1.07 7.75 -2.66
N ALA A 285 -0.33 8.84 -2.90
CA ALA A 285 -0.91 10.10 -3.35
C ALA A 285 -1.52 9.97 -4.75
N THR A 286 -2.64 10.65 -4.97
CA THR A 286 -3.38 10.67 -6.24
C THR A 286 -3.34 12.03 -6.92
N ASN A 287 -2.50 12.95 -6.44
CA ASN A 287 -2.42 14.31 -7.00
C ASN A 287 -1.81 14.22 -8.39
N THR A 288 -2.52 14.74 -9.40
CA THR A 288 -2.06 14.67 -10.79
C THR A 288 -0.92 15.64 -11.08
N CYS A 289 -0.11 15.32 -12.09
CA CYS A 289 0.94 16.20 -12.61
C CYS A 289 0.86 16.44 -14.12
N PRO A 290 1.50 17.51 -14.63
CA PRO A 290 1.58 17.81 -16.05
C PRO A 290 2.18 16.67 -16.88
N THR A 291 1.60 16.47 -18.07
CA THR A 291 2.11 15.55 -19.09
C THR A 291 2.09 16.23 -20.45
N ALA A 292 3.00 15.85 -21.34
CA ALA A 292 2.97 16.27 -22.74
C ALA A 292 3.32 15.09 -23.66
N LEU A 293 2.54 14.93 -24.73
CA LEU A 293 2.77 13.91 -25.75
C LEU A 293 3.38 14.56 -26.99
N SER A 294 4.40 13.95 -27.57
CA SER A 294 4.99 14.36 -28.85
C SER A 294 3.97 14.26 -29.99
N ALA A 295 4.20 15.01 -31.07
CA ALA A 295 3.33 14.99 -32.25
C ALA A 295 3.28 13.60 -32.92
N SER A 296 4.41 12.87 -32.92
CA SER A 296 4.56 11.49 -33.39
C SER A 296 3.99 10.45 -32.42
N LYS A 297 3.70 10.85 -31.18
CA LYS A 297 3.23 10.01 -30.06
C LYS A 297 4.21 8.93 -29.60
N ASP A 298 5.40 8.84 -30.18
CA ASP A 298 6.46 7.90 -29.79
C ASP A 298 7.20 8.35 -28.52
N SER A 299 7.02 9.59 -28.09
CA SER A 299 7.62 10.13 -26.86
C SER A 299 6.62 10.93 -26.01
N ALA A 300 6.71 10.80 -24.69
CA ALA A 300 5.92 11.55 -23.72
C ALA A 300 6.79 12.08 -22.57
N THR A 301 6.52 13.31 -22.12
CA THR A 301 7.21 13.94 -20.99
C THR A 301 6.28 14.10 -19.79
N PHE A 302 6.85 13.95 -18.60
CA PHE A 302 6.19 14.01 -17.30
C PHE A 302 7.02 14.89 -16.38
N GLY A 303 6.38 15.73 -15.57
CA GLY A 303 7.08 16.59 -14.63
C GLY A 303 6.15 17.09 -13.55
N PRO A 304 6.68 17.60 -12.42
CA PRO A 304 5.87 17.90 -11.26
C PRO A 304 5.33 19.33 -11.36
N SER A 305 4.21 19.61 -10.70
CA SER A 305 3.65 20.97 -10.64
C SER A 305 4.38 21.86 -9.62
N HIS A 306 5.20 21.26 -8.76
CA HIS A 306 5.89 21.91 -7.64
C HIS A 306 7.13 21.12 -7.25
N ARG A 307 7.94 21.69 -6.35
CA ARG A 307 9.05 20.99 -5.70
C ARG A 307 8.53 19.83 -4.86
N LEU A 308 9.15 18.65 -4.99
CA LEU A 308 8.84 17.47 -4.19
C LEU A 308 9.56 17.56 -2.85
N ALA A 309 8.84 17.42 -1.74
CA ALA A 309 9.41 17.33 -0.41
C ALA A 309 10.19 16.02 -0.20
N SER A 310 10.88 15.90 0.94
CA SER A 310 11.51 14.64 1.34
C SER A 310 10.48 13.49 1.36
N GLY A 311 10.82 12.37 0.74
CA GLY A 311 9.93 11.22 0.56
C GLY A 311 8.84 11.35 -0.51
N GLU A 312 8.66 12.52 -1.13
CA GLU A 312 7.72 12.68 -2.23
C GLU A 312 8.32 12.21 -3.56
N GLN A 313 7.47 11.66 -4.42
CA GLN A 313 7.85 11.06 -5.69
C GLN A 313 6.95 11.49 -6.84
N LEU A 314 7.50 11.42 -8.04
CA LEU A 314 6.79 11.46 -9.31
C LEU A 314 6.59 10.03 -9.80
N THR A 315 5.36 9.68 -10.18
CA THR A 315 4.99 8.38 -10.75
C THR A 315 4.31 8.60 -12.08
N LEU A 316 4.74 7.87 -13.12
CA LEU A 316 4.17 7.96 -14.45
C LEU A 316 3.44 6.67 -14.84
N VAL A 317 2.51 6.83 -15.77
CA VAL A 317 1.88 5.74 -16.51
C VAL A 317 1.96 6.05 -18.00
N ALA A 318 2.51 5.13 -18.77
CA ALA A 318 2.52 5.18 -20.23
C ALA A 318 1.89 3.88 -20.77
N GLY A 319 0.75 4.01 -21.45
CA GLY A 319 0.04 2.91 -22.08
C GLY A 319 0.35 2.80 -23.57
N LEU A 320 0.50 1.57 -24.04
CA LEU A 320 0.69 1.20 -25.43
C LEU A 320 -0.47 0.30 -25.88
N ALA A 321 -0.86 0.40 -27.14
CA ALA A 321 -1.82 -0.52 -27.73
C ALA A 321 -1.32 -1.98 -27.60
N LYS A 322 -2.22 -2.92 -27.33
CA LYS A 322 -1.85 -4.33 -27.17
C LYS A 322 -1.14 -4.87 -28.42
N GLY A 323 -0.06 -5.63 -28.22
CA GLY A 323 0.74 -6.21 -29.31
C GLY A 323 1.73 -5.24 -29.95
N ALA A 324 1.87 -4.04 -29.41
CA ALA A 324 2.92 -3.08 -29.75
C ALA A 324 4.34 -3.57 -29.41
N ILE A 325 4.43 -4.33 -28.34
CA ILE A 325 5.64 -4.96 -27.82
C ILE A 325 5.37 -6.46 -27.66
N ALA A 326 6.43 -7.25 -27.51
CA ALA A 326 6.33 -8.64 -27.07
C ALA A 326 5.56 -8.67 -25.76
N GLU A 327 4.65 -9.64 -25.61
CA GLU A 327 3.75 -9.71 -24.47
C GLU A 327 4.56 -9.69 -23.15
N PRO A 328 4.40 -8.64 -22.31
CA PRO A 328 5.21 -8.48 -21.13
C PRO A 328 4.77 -9.47 -20.06
N MET A 329 5.48 -10.58 -19.96
CA MET A 329 5.26 -11.56 -18.90
C MET A 329 5.92 -11.07 -17.60
N PRO A 330 5.17 -10.90 -16.50
CA PRO A 330 5.78 -10.58 -15.21
C PRO A 330 6.68 -11.74 -14.79
N ILE A 331 7.85 -11.41 -14.24
CA ILE A 331 8.73 -12.42 -13.64
C ILE A 331 8.22 -12.66 -12.22
N LEU A 332 7.68 -13.85 -11.98
CA LEU A 332 7.18 -14.24 -10.67
C LEU A 332 8.17 -15.21 -10.02
N GLU A 333 8.51 -14.91 -8.77
CA GLU A 333 9.33 -15.76 -7.92
C GLU A 333 8.54 -16.09 -6.65
N ARG A 334 8.87 -17.23 -6.02
CA ARG A 334 8.27 -17.57 -4.74
C ARG A 334 8.71 -16.58 -3.67
N ASP A 335 7.77 -16.13 -2.84
CA ASP A 335 8.07 -15.28 -1.70
C ASP A 335 8.76 -16.12 -0.59
N THR A 336 10.09 -16.10 -0.57
CA THR A 336 10.90 -16.80 0.43
C THR A 336 10.99 -16.07 1.77
N ASP A 337 10.56 -14.80 1.83
CA ASP A 337 10.62 -13.99 3.05
C ASP A 337 9.40 -14.23 3.94
N ASN A 338 8.34 -14.81 3.37
CA ASN A 338 7.15 -15.23 4.11
C ASN A 338 7.28 -16.68 4.61
N ALA A 339 7.41 -16.87 5.93
CA ALA A 339 7.54 -18.19 6.56
C ALA A 339 6.38 -19.16 6.26
N LEU A 340 5.19 -18.64 5.90
CA LEU A 340 4.04 -19.46 5.54
C LEU A 340 4.17 -20.13 4.16
N THR A 341 5.01 -19.60 3.25
CA THR A 341 5.23 -20.22 1.93
C THR A 341 6.02 -21.52 2.03
N PHE A 342 6.73 -21.77 3.13
CA PHE A 342 7.37 -23.07 3.39
C PHE A 342 6.35 -24.17 3.69
N ILE A 343 5.15 -23.80 4.16
CA ILE A 343 4.06 -24.72 4.51
C ILE A 343 2.94 -24.61 3.48
N GLU A 344 3.31 -24.64 2.20
CA GLU A 344 2.31 -24.84 1.17
C GLU A 344 1.81 -26.29 1.27
N PRO A 345 0.50 -26.55 1.47
CA PRO A 345 -0.02 -27.88 1.71
C PRO A 345 0.11 -28.74 0.46
N GLN A 346 1.29 -29.33 0.26
CA GLN A 346 1.49 -30.32 -0.78
C GLN A 346 0.64 -31.55 -0.43
N PRO A 347 0.02 -32.23 -1.42
CA PRO A 347 -0.76 -33.44 -1.17
C PRO A 347 0.06 -34.52 -0.45
N ALA A 348 1.39 -34.53 -0.64
CA ALA A 348 2.32 -35.39 0.09
C ALA A 348 2.38 -35.09 1.60
N TYR A 349 2.40 -33.81 2.01
CA TYR A 349 2.38 -33.44 3.43
C TYR A 349 1.05 -33.77 4.09
N LEU A 350 -0.07 -33.57 3.38
CA LEU A 350 -1.38 -33.99 3.85
C LEU A 350 -1.47 -35.52 3.96
N ALA A 351 -0.98 -36.26 2.97
CA ALA A 351 -0.94 -37.72 3.00
C ALA A 351 -0.06 -38.23 4.16
N LEU A 352 1.10 -37.62 4.40
CA LEU A 352 1.96 -37.94 5.54
C LEU A 352 1.26 -37.64 6.88
N ALA A 353 0.63 -36.49 7.02
CA ALA A 353 -0.10 -36.13 8.23
C ALA A 353 -1.25 -37.12 8.51
N VAL A 354 -2.01 -37.50 7.47
CA VAL A 354 -3.07 -38.53 7.58
C VAL A 354 -2.48 -39.89 7.92
N ALA A 355 -1.38 -40.30 7.29
CA ALA A 355 -0.72 -41.58 7.58
C ALA A 355 -0.21 -41.65 9.03
N LEU A 356 0.38 -40.55 9.54
CA LEU A 356 0.81 -40.44 10.93
C LEU A 356 -0.38 -40.49 11.90
N LEU A 357 -1.48 -39.80 11.58
CA LEU A 357 -2.71 -39.83 12.38
C LEU A 357 -3.31 -41.24 12.42
N VAL A 358 -3.44 -41.89 11.27
CA VAL A 358 -3.95 -43.27 11.17
C VAL A 358 -3.03 -44.24 11.91
N GLY A 359 -1.71 -44.10 11.74
CA GLY A 359 -0.73 -44.91 12.45
C GLY A 359 -0.82 -44.72 13.97
N ALA A 360 -0.93 -43.49 14.46
CA ALA A 360 -1.10 -43.19 15.87
C ALA A 360 -2.40 -43.80 16.42
N LEU A 361 -3.52 -43.63 15.71
CA LEU A 361 -4.80 -44.23 16.08
C LEU A 361 -4.74 -45.77 16.08
N ALA A 362 -4.05 -46.38 15.11
CA ALA A 362 -3.84 -47.82 15.06
C ALA A 362 -3.00 -48.32 16.25
N ILE A 363 -1.94 -47.59 16.63
CA ILE A 363 -1.12 -47.90 17.82
C ILE A 363 -1.96 -47.78 19.10
N LEU A 364 -2.75 -46.71 19.25
CA LEU A 364 -3.64 -46.51 20.39
C LEU A 364 -4.69 -47.62 20.48
N PHE A 365 -5.29 -47.98 19.35
CA PHE A 365 -6.26 -49.08 19.26
C PHE A 365 -5.61 -50.43 19.60
N TRP A 366 -4.43 -50.72 19.08
CA TRP A 366 -3.69 -51.94 19.38
C TRP A 366 -3.32 -52.04 20.86
N ARG A 367 -2.84 -50.95 21.47
CA ARG A 367 -2.57 -50.85 22.91
C ARG A 367 -3.83 -51.06 23.74
N TRP A 368 -4.94 -50.43 23.37
CA TRP A 368 -6.22 -50.63 24.04
C TRP A 368 -6.71 -52.09 23.93
N TYR A 369 -6.60 -52.69 22.75
CA TYR A 369 -7.04 -54.06 22.49
C TYR A 369 -6.21 -55.11 23.25
N THR A 370 -4.90 -54.91 23.34
CA THR A 370 -3.95 -55.89 23.91
C THR A 370 -3.68 -55.72 25.40
N ALA A 371 -3.69 -54.48 25.91
CA ALA A 371 -3.33 -54.17 27.29
C ALA A 371 -4.41 -53.39 28.07
N GLY A 372 -5.42 -52.84 27.38
CA GLY A 372 -6.53 -52.10 28.00
C GLY A 372 -7.77 -52.93 28.29
N ARG A 373 -7.80 -54.20 27.85
CA ARG A 373 -8.83 -55.17 28.23
C ARG A 373 -8.36 -55.97 29.43
N ASP A 374 -8.37 -55.35 30.61
CA ASP A 374 -8.41 -56.14 31.82
C ASP A 374 -9.70 -56.97 31.83
N LEU A 375 -9.50 -58.25 32.09
CA LEU A 375 -10.48 -59.33 32.09
C LEU A 375 -11.67 -58.92 32.96
N ARG A 376 -12.89 -58.91 32.39
CA ARG A 376 -14.09 -58.99 33.22
C ARG A 376 -14.00 -60.31 33.98
N ASP A 377 -13.76 -60.20 35.28
CA ASP A 377 -13.76 -61.34 36.20
C ASP A 377 -15.01 -62.19 35.97
N ARG A 378 -14.74 -63.50 35.88
CA ARG A 378 -15.67 -64.62 35.87
C ARG A 378 -16.19 -64.90 37.27
#